data_AF-A0A9P5V685-F1
#
_entry.id   AF-A0A9P5V685-F1
#
_cell.length_a   1.000
_cell.length_b   1.000
_cell.length_c   1.000
_cell.angle_alpha   90.00
_cell.angle_beta   90.00
_cell.angle_gamma   90.00
#
_symmetry.space_group_name_H-M   'P 1'
#
loop_
_entity.id
_entity.type
_entity.pdbx_description
1 polymer ?
#
loop_
_entity_poly.entity_id
_entity_poly.type
_entity_poly.pdbx_seq_one_letter_code
_entity_poly.pdbx_strand_id
1 'polypeptide(L)'
;MQFSTIISLTVVASMTILSAMAAPAAPVCNKACAKIYKPVCAKLLSGENKTFPNVCEMNVFNCENPANKPALVAETACEDIAPKCNKVCNKMYAPVCAKLLSGEAKTFGNKCTLEVYNCENPTAKAESVVNGECPTTPAPVCNKACPYIYKPVCAKLQSGESKTFGNSCEMSVFNCENPTSLATLVAESACEDVKPAPVCDKACTREYKPVCAKLQSGESKTFANACTLKVFNCENPTALAEVVSNGECPTTPAPVCKKACNKVYAPVCAKLQSGENKTFGNKCTLEVFNCENPTALATVVSETACKN
;
A
#
# COMPACT_ATOMS: atom_id res chain seq x y z
N MET A 1 15.15 44.59 52.92
CA MET A 1 15.86 44.51 51.64
C MET A 1 15.11 43.49 50.77
N GLN A 2 13.92 43.81 50.27
CA GLN A 2 13.61 44.43 48.97
C GLN A 2 14.38 43.82 47.79
N PHE A 3 13.70 42.94 47.05
CA PHE A 3 13.82 42.82 45.60
C PHE A 3 12.44 42.43 45.03
N SER A 4 11.68 43.45 44.63
CA SER A 4 10.47 43.29 43.83
C SER A 4 10.87 43.25 42.36
N THR A 5 10.65 42.13 41.68
CA THR A 5 10.76 42.04 40.21
C THR A 5 9.37 42.14 39.61
N ILE A 6 9.12 43.27 38.94
CA ILE A 6 7.91 43.57 38.18
C ILE A 6 8.14 43.04 36.77
N ILE A 7 7.41 42.00 36.36
CA ILE A 7 7.33 41.56 34.96
C ILE A 7 6.07 42.19 34.38
N SER A 8 6.24 43.29 33.65
CA SER A 8 5.16 43.97 32.93
C SER A 8 4.71 43.13 31.74
N LEU A 9 3.45 42.68 31.78
CA LEU A 9 2.74 42.05 30.67
C LEU A 9 2.38 43.13 29.63
N THR A 10 2.98 43.10 28.44
CA THR A 10 2.52 43.89 27.29
C THR A 10 1.60 43.02 26.43
N VAL A 11 0.29 43.23 26.58
CA VAL A 11 -0.73 42.66 25.67
C VAL A 11 -0.73 43.49 24.39
N VAL A 12 -0.14 42.96 23.32
CA VAL A 12 -0.25 43.56 21.98
C VAL A 12 -1.57 43.08 21.37
N ALA A 13 -2.60 43.92 21.45
CA ALA A 13 -3.84 43.72 20.72
C ALA A 13 -3.61 44.07 19.24
N SER A 14 -3.35 43.06 18.40
CA SER A 14 -3.28 43.20 16.96
C SER A 14 -4.71 43.31 16.39
N MET A 15 -5.19 44.55 16.23
CA MET A 15 -6.34 44.86 15.39
C MET A 15 -5.98 44.55 13.93
N THR A 16 -6.46 43.42 13.44
CA THR A 16 -6.50 43.13 12.01
C THR A 16 -7.62 43.95 11.39
N ILE A 17 -7.25 45.02 10.70
CA ILE A 17 -8.17 45.78 9.86
C ILE A 17 -8.52 44.86 8.68
N LEU A 18 -9.74 44.30 8.70
CA LEU A 18 -10.35 43.73 7.50
C LEU A 18 -10.65 44.88 6.54
N SER A 19 -9.67 45.21 5.69
CA SER A 19 -9.94 46.01 4.50
C SER A 19 -10.88 45.21 3.62
N ALA A 20 -12.14 45.62 3.55
CA ALA A 20 -13.08 45.13 2.54
C ALA A 20 -12.47 45.43 1.16
N MET A 21 -11.88 44.42 0.52
CA MET A 21 -11.47 44.50 -0.86
C MET A 21 -12.74 44.69 -1.69
N ALA A 22 -12.96 45.92 -2.16
CA ALA A 22 -13.99 46.18 -3.15
C ALA A 22 -13.78 45.21 -4.32
N ALA A 23 -14.81 44.45 -4.68
CA ALA A 23 -14.75 43.57 -5.84
C ALA A 23 -14.33 44.42 -7.06
N PRO A 24 -13.36 43.97 -7.87
CA PRO A 24 -12.93 44.72 -9.05
C PRO A 24 -14.15 45.02 -9.91
N ALA A 25 -14.30 46.27 -10.35
CA ALA A 25 -15.37 46.68 -11.23
C ALA A 25 -15.41 45.76 -12.46
N ALA A 26 -16.61 45.31 -12.84
CA ALA A 26 -16.79 44.39 -13.96
C ALA A 26 -16.16 45.00 -15.24
N PRO A 27 -15.42 44.22 -16.04
CA PRO A 27 -14.78 44.72 -17.25
C PRO A 27 -15.83 45.23 -18.25
N VAL A 28 -15.61 46.42 -18.80
CA VAL A 28 -16.46 46.96 -19.87
C VAL A 28 -16.08 46.28 -21.17
N CYS A 29 -16.95 45.39 -21.66
CA CYS A 29 -16.71 44.61 -22.87
C CYS A 29 -17.50 45.17 -24.05
N ASN A 30 -16.81 45.50 -25.14
CA ASN A 30 -17.45 45.91 -26.38
C ASN A 30 -18.03 44.69 -27.09
N LYS A 31 -19.35 44.57 -27.13
CA LYS A 31 -20.08 43.43 -27.73
C LYS A 31 -20.42 43.61 -29.21
N ALA A 32 -19.92 44.68 -29.85
CA ALA A 32 -20.18 44.94 -31.25
C ALA A 32 -19.28 44.08 -32.15
N CYS A 33 -19.77 42.90 -32.54
CA CYS A 33 -19.13 42.04 -33.52
C CYS A 33 -19.90 42.05 -34.85
N ALA A 34 -19.18 42.02 -35.96
CA ALA A 34 -19.77 41.81 -37.27
C ALA A 34 -20.34 40.38 -37.33
N LYS A 35 -21.54 40.20 -37.89
CA LYS A 35 -22.18 38.89 -38.08
C LYS A 35 -21.57 38.12 -39.26
N ILE A 36 -20.25 37.98 -39.24
CA ILE A 36 -19.47 37.25 -40.24
C ILE A 36 -19.04 35.93 -39.58
N TYR A 37 -19.42 34.81 -40.20
CA TYR A 37 -18.98 33.50 -39.75
C TYR A 37 -17.60 33.19 -40.33
N LYS A 38 -16.57 33.30 -39.48
CA LYS A 38 -15.17 32.96 -39.75
C LYS A 38 -14.65 32.24 -38.50
N PRO A 39 -15.00 30.96 -38.33
CA PRO A 39 -14.91 30.30 -37.04
C PRO A 39 -13.47 30.20 -36.56
N VAL A 40 -13.31 30.27 -35.25
CA VAL A 40 -12.04 30.02 -34.58
C VAL A 40 -12.22 28.98 -33.50
N CYS A 41 -11.22 28.13 -33.31
CA CYS A 41 -11.20 27.18 -32.22
C CYS A 41 -10.32 27.70 -31.12
N ALA A 42 -10.80 27.62 -29.88
CA ALA A 42 -10.01 27.99 -28.72
C ALA A 42 -10.09 26.92 -27.63
N LYS A 43 -8.99 26.74 -26.90
CA LYS A 43 -8.85 25.78 -25.81
C LYS A 43 -9.19 26.45 -24.48
N LEU A 44 -10.18 25.91 -23.79
CA LEU A 44 -10.59 26.33 -22.45
C LEU A 44 -9.58 25.86 -21.41
N LEU A 45 -9.58 26.49 -20.23
CA LEU A 45 -8.76 26.06 -19.09
C LEU A 45 -9.12 24.65 -18.60
N SER A 46 -10.35 24.17 -18.86
CA SER A 46 -10.77 22.78 -18.61
C SER A 46 -10.07 21.76 -19.53
N GLY A 47 -9.38 22.22 -20.58
CA GLY A 47 -8.76 21.37 -21.59
C GLY A 47 -9.66 21.07 -22.80
N GLU A 48 -10.95 21.42 -22.74
CA GLU A 48 -11.91 21.28 -23.83
C GLU A 48 -11.69 22.34 -24.92
N ASN A 49 -11.99 21.98 -26.17
CA ASN A 49 -11.96 22.90 -27.30
C ASN A 49 -13.36 23.45 -27.59
N LYS A 50 -13.47 24.76 -27.83
CA LYS A 50 -14.73 25.46 -28.14
C LYS A 50 -14.60 26.27 -29.43
N THR A 51 -15.55 26.10 -30.34
CA THR A 51 -15.67 26.90 -31.56
C THR A 51 -16.39 28.21 -31.27
N PHE A 52 -15.82 29.34 -31.71
CA PHE A 52 -16.45 30.64 -31.72
C PHE A 52 -16.79 31.05 -33.16
N PRO A 53 -17.90 31.75 -33.42
CA PRO A 53 -18.29 32.16 -34.77
C PRO A 53 -17.26 33.04 -35.48
N ASN A 54 -16.49 33.82 -34.71
CA ASN A 54 -15.36 34.62 -35.16
C ASN A 54 -14.45 35.04 -33.99
N VAL A 55 -13.27 35.57 -34.31
CA VAL A 55 -12.30 36.07 -33.33
C VAL A 55 -12.84 37.20 -32.45
N CYS A 56 -13.76 38.03 -32.96
CA CYS A 56 -14.37 39.11 -32.17
C CYS A 56 -15.22 38.51 -31.04
N GLU A 57 -16.07 37.54 -31.34
CA GLU A 57 -16.91 36.87 -30.34
C GLU A 57 -16.09 36.09 -29.31
N MET A 58 -14.96 35.49 -29.72
CA MET A 58 -13.99 34.91 -28.78
C MET A 58 -13.38 35.97 -27.84
N ASN A 59 -13.02 37.14 -28.36
CA ASN A 59 -12.47 38.23 -27.55
C ASN A 59 -13.50 38.84 -26.60
N VAL A 60 -14.77 38.94 -27.02
CA VAL A 60 -15.88 39.32 -26.14
C VAL A 60 -16.00 38.33 -25.00
N PHE A 61 -15.98 37.02 -25.29
CA PHE A 61 -16.02 35.97 -24.28
C PHE A 61 -14.85 36.07 -23.29
N ASN A 62 -13.62 36.31 -23.78
CA ASN A 62 -12.42 36.49 -22.94
C ASN A 62 -12.49 37.75 -22.07
N CYS A 63 -13.15 38.80 -22.54
CA CYS A 63 -13.38 40.00 -21.77
C CYS A 63 -14.39 39.76 -20.64
N GLU A 64 -15.49 39.06 -20.94
CA GLU A 64 -16.54 38.72 -19.96
C GLU A 64 -16.07 37.69 -18.92
N ASN A 65 -15.10 36.84 -19.29
CA ASN A 65 -14.59 35.75 -18.47
C ASN A 65 -13.08 35.90 -18.21
N PRO A 66 -12.64 36.94 -17.47
CA PRO A 66 -11.22 37.25 -17.34
C PRO A 66 -10.41 36.17 -16.61
N ALA A 67 -11.05 35.37 -15.75
CA ALA A 67 -10.43 34.24 -15.07
C ALA A 67 -10.33 32.97 -15.94
N ASN A 68 -11.13 32.86 -17.00
CA ASN A 68 -11.27 31.67 -17.85
C ASN A 68 -11.17 32.06 -19.33
N LYS A 69 -10.05 32.65 -19.72
CA LYS A 69 -9.80 33.09 -21.11
C LYS A 69 -9.36 31.91 -21.99
N PRO A 70 -10.22 31.36 -22.87
CA PRO A 70 -9.76 30.45 -23.91
C PRO A 70 -8.60 31.01 -24.73
N ALA A 71 -7.63 30.15 -25.02
CA ALA A 71 -6.51 30.46 -25.91
C ALA A 71 -6.82 29.99 -27.33
N LEU A 72 -6.57 30.84 -28.33
CA LEU A 72 -6.75 30.50 -29.74
C LEU A 72 -5.87 29.28 -30.12
N VAL A 73 -6.50 28.28 -30.74
CA VAL A 73 -5.86 27.04 -31.22
C VAL A 73 -5.70 27.07 -32.73
N ALA A 74 -6.76 27.44 -33.46
CA ALA A 74 -6.72 27.58 -34.92
C ALA A 74 -7.79 28.56 -35.44
N GLU A 75 -7.57 29.09 -36.64
CA GLU A 75 -8.51 29.94 -37.37
C GLU A 75 -9.54 29.14 -38.18
N THR A 76 -10.04 28.04 -37.59
CA THR A 76 -11.07 27.17 -38.15
C THR A 76 -12.01 26.69 -37.03
N ALA A 77 -13.08 25.96 -37.37
CA ALA A 77 -13.88 25.29 -36.33
C ALA A 77 -13.07 24.16 -35.67
N CYS A 78 -13.36 23.84 -34.40
CA CYS A 78 -12.63 22.81 -33.66
C CYS A 78 -12.76 21.40 -34.27
N GLU A 79 -13.86 21.11 -34.95
CA GLU A 79 -14.11 19.85 -35.66
C GLU A 79 -13.13 19.63 -36.82
N ASP A 80 -12.63 20.72 -37.42
CA ASP A 80 -11.67 20.66 -38.53
C ASP A 80 -10.23 20.36 -38.07
N ILE A 81 -9.96 20.50 -36.77
CA ILE A 81 -8.66 20.27 -36.14
C ILE A 81 -8.61 18.92 -35.43
N ALA A 82 -9.77 18.33 -35.12
CA ALA A 82 -9.84 17.00 -34.58
C ALA A 82 -9.23 16.00 -35.59
N PRO A 83 -8.37 15.05 -35.16
CA PRO A 83 -7.84 14.06 -36.06
C PRO A 83 -8.99 13.27 -36.68
N LYS A 84 -9.07 13.26 -38.02
CA LYS A 84 -10.05 12.46 -38.75
C LYS A 84 -9.65 10.99 -38.60
N CYS A 85 -10.26 10.30 -37.63
CA CYS A 85 -10.00 8.90 -37.33
C CYS A 85 -10.80 7.92 -38.22
N ASN A 86 -11.49 8.42 -39.23
CA ASN A 86 -12.39 7.69 -40.13
C ASN A 86 -11.65 6.81 -41.17
N LYS A 87 -10.63 6.08 -40.74
CA LYS A 87 -9.90 5.14 -41.58
C LYS A 87 -10.76 3.90 -41.81
N VAL A 88 -11.08 3.61 -43.07
CA VAL A 88 -11.80 2.39 -43.45
C VAL A 88 -10.83 1.20 -43.36
N CYS A 89 -11.12 0.27 -42.46
CA CYS A 89 -10.32 -0.94 -42.30
C CYS A 89 -10.86 -2.10 -43.15
N ASN A 90 -9.95 -2.90 -43.69
CA ASN A 90 -10.35 -4.18 -44.29
C ASN A 90 -10.89 -5.13 -43.21
N LYS A 91 -11.70 -6.10 -43.62
CA LYS A 91 -12.26 -7.14 -42.74
C LYS A 91 -11.32 -8.35 -42.59
N MET A 92 -10.06 -8.24 -42.99
CA MET A 92 -9.10 -9.33 -42.82
C MET A 92 -8.78 -9.46 -41.34
N TYR A 93 -9.01 -10.66 -40.79
CA TYR A 93 -8.69 -10.96 -39.41
C TYR A 93 -7.22 -11.35 -39.30
N ALA A 94 -6.44 -10.47 -38.69
CA ALA A 94 -5.01 -10.64 -38.42
C ALA A 94 -4.72 -10.01 -37.05
N PRO A 95 -5.15 -10.69 -35.96
CA PRO A 95 -5.36 -10.04 -34.69
C PRO A 95 -4.06 -9.50 -34.08
N VAL A 96 -4.20 -8.41 -33.33
CA VAL A 96 -3.09 -7.78 -32.60
C VAL A 96 -3.53 -7.59 -31.16
N CYS A 97 -2.72 -8.08 -30.22
CA CYS A 97 -2.90 -7.80 -28.81
C CYS A 97 -2.16 -6.52 -28.46
N ALA A 98 -2.86 -5.54 -27.91
CA ALA A 98 -2.25 -4.32 -27.40
C ALA A 98 -2.56 -4.12 -25.92
N LYS A 99 -1.59 -3.56 -25.20
CA LYS A 99 -1.72 -3.19 -23.79
C LYS A 99 -2.01 -1.71 -23.68
N LEU A 100 -3.09 -1.39 -22.98
CA LEU A 100 -3.52 -0.03 -22.69
C LEU A 100 -2.67 0.57 -21.57
N LEU A 101 -2.64 1.90 -21.47
CA LEU A 101 -2.02 2.59 -20.33
C LEU A 101 -2.63 2.18 -18.98
N SER A 102 -3.90 1.76 -18.96
CA SER A 102 -4.56 1.19 -17.78
C SER A 102 -3.97 -0.15 -17.32
N GLY A 103 -3.15 -0.80 -18.15
CA GLY A 103 -2.60 -2.14 -17.91
C GLY A 103 -3.45 -3.27 -18.49
N GLU A 104 -4.66 -2.98 -18.96
CA GLU A 104 -5.57 -3.94 -19.62
C GLU A 104 -5.01 -4.36 -20.99
N ALA A 105 -5.16 -5.65 -21.34
CA ALA A 105 -4.83 -6.19 -22.64
C ALA A 105 -6.09 -6.32 -23.49
N LYS A 106 -6.07 -5.75 -24.71
CA LYS A 106 -7.21 -5.75 -25.63
C LYS A 106 -6.80 -6.29 -27.01
N THR A 107 -7.62 -7.20 -27.54
CA THR A 107 -7.47 -7.76 -28.89
C THR A 107 -8.11 -6.83 -29.93
N PHE A 108 -7.37 -6.54 -30.99
CA PHE A 108 -7.85 -5.80 -32.16
C PHE A 108 -7.88 -6.74 -33.36
N GLY A 109 -8.93 -6.66 -34.18
CA GLY A 109 -9.11 -7.59 -35.32
C GLY A 109 -8.00 -7.52 -36.37
N ASN A 110 -7.37 -6.35 -36.50
CA ASN A 110 -6.12 -6.15 -37.24
C ASN A 110 -5.42 -4.85 -36.83
N LYS A 111 -4.21 -4.63 -37.36
CA LYS A 111 -3.42 -3.40 -37.15
C LYS A 111 -4.18 -2.11 -37.48
N CYS A 112 -5.01 -2.12 -38.54
CA CYS A 112 -5.81 -0.94 -38.90
C CYS A 112 -6.81 -0.58 -37.79
N THR A 113 -7.51 -1.57 -37.23
CA THR A 113 -8.45 -1.33 -36.12
C THR A 113 -7.78 -0.83 -34.84
N LEU A 114 -6.53 -1.24 -34.58
CA LEU A 114 -5.72 -0.70 -33.48
C LEU A 114 -5.34 0.77 -33.72
N GLU A 115 -4.96 1.13 -34.94
CA GLU A 115 -4.62 2.52 -35.30
C GLU A 115 -5.84 3.45 -35.20
N VAL A 116 -7.01 3.02 -35.65
CA VAL A 116 -8.28 3.77 -35.48
C VAL A 116 -8.57 3.99 -34.00
N TYR A 117 -8.46 2.94 -33.19
CA TYR A 117 -8.69 3.04 -31.75
C TYR A 117 -7.75 4.04 -31.08
N ASN A 118 -6.45 4.01 -31.39
CA ASN A 118 -5.48 4.96 -30.84
C ASN A 118 -5.71 6.40 -31.30
N CYS A 119 -6.23 6.58 -32.51
CA CYS A 119 -6.64 7.89 -33.02
C CYS A 119 -7.85 8.44 -32.24
N GLU A 120 -8.88 7.61 -32.03
CA GLU A 120 -10.09 7.98 -31.30
C GLU A 120 -9.85 8.15 -29.79
N ASN A 121 -8.85 7.44 -29.26
CA ASN A 121 -8.54 7.38 -27.82
C ASN A 121 -7.07 7.79 -27.57
N PRO A 122 -6.71 9.07 -27.82
CA PRO A 122 -5.32 9.53 -27.70
C PRO A 122 -4.76 9.44 -26.27
N THR A 123 -5.64 9.36 -25.27
CA THR A 123 -5.28 9.18 -23.85
C THR A 123 -5.11 7.72 -23.44
N ALA A 124 -5.65 6.76 -24.20
CA ALA A 124 -5.58 5.33 -23.87
C ALA A 124 -4.25 4.68 -24.28
N LYS A 125 -3.61 5.21 -25.35
CA LYS A 125 -2.33 4.78 -25.95
C LYS A 125 -2.11 3.26 -25.86
N ALA A 126 -2.84 2.50 -26.69
CA ALA A 126 -2.67 1.06 -26.76
C ALA A 126 -1.39 0.72 -27.55
N GLU A 127 -0.44 0.05 -26.90
CA GLU A 127 0.81 -0.40 -27.51
C GLU A 127 0.72 -1.87 -27.88
N SER A 128 1.03 -2.21 -29.13
CA SER A 128 1.06 -3.60 -29.61
C SER A 128 2.10 -4.40 -28.84
N VAL A 129 1.68 -5.49 -28.20
CA VAL A 129 2.55 -6.37 -27.40
C VAL A 129 2.81 -7.69 -28.11
N VAL A 130 1.77 -8.28 -28.72
CA VAL A 130 1.83 -9.61 -29.33
C VAL A 130 1.07 -9.62 -30.65
N ASN A 131 1.63 -10.28 -31.66
CA ASN A 131 0.90 -10.63 -32.89
C ASN A 131 0.02 -11.84 -32.59
N GLY A 132 -1.29 -11.68 -32.70
CA GLY A 132 -2.27 -12.65 -32.22
C GLY A 132 -3.30 -12.02 -31.31
N GLU A 133 -4.24 -12.84 -30.84
CA GLU A 133 -5.18 -12.43 -29.81
C GLU A 133 -4.45 -12.26 -28.47
N CYS A 134 -4.96 -11.39 -27.61
CA CYS A 134 -4.45 -11.32 -26.26
C CYS A 134 -4.63 -12.68 -25.57
N PRO A 135 -3.62 -13.15 -24.82
CA PRO A 135 -3.77 -14.37 -24.04
C PRO A 135 -4.93 -14.17 -23.07
N THR A 136 -6.05 -14.82 -23.34
CA THR A 136 -7.09 -15.00 -22.33
C THR A 136 -6.42 -15.91 -21.30
N THR A 137 -6.10 -15.41 -20.10
CA THR A 137 -5.89 -16.33 -18.99
C THR A 137 -7.13 -17.20 -18.93
N PRO A 138 -7.04 -18.53 -19.16
CA PRO A 138 -8.21 -19.38 -19.08
C PRO A 138 -8.84 -19.15 -17.72
N ALA A 139 -10.16 -18.94 -17.69
CA ALA A 139 -10.87 -18.91 -16.42
C ALA A 139 -10.50 -20.18 -15.63
N PRO A 140 -10.17 -20.08 -14.35
CA PRO A 140 -9.79 -21.25 -13.56
C PRO A 140 -10.92 -22.28 -13.62
N VAL A 141 -10.56 -23.55 -13.83
CA VAL A 141 -11.54 -24.65 -13.81
C VAL A 141 -11.91 -24.89 -12.35
N CYS A 142 -13.11 -24.45 -11.97
CA CYS A 142 -13.59 -24.57 -10.59
C CYS A 142 -14.40 -25.85 -10.39
N ASN A 143 -13.95 -26.71 -9.48
CA ASN A 143 -14.72 -27.88 -9.06
C ASN A 143 -15.86 -27.43 -8.13
N LYS A 144 -17.11 -27.48 -8.62
CA LYS A 144 -18.30 -27.03 -7.88
C LYS A 144 -18.92 -28.10 -6.99
N ALA A 145 -18.33 -29.29 -6.93
CA ALA A 145 -18.84 -30.37 -6.10
C ALA A 145 -18.48 -30.12 -4.63
N CYS A 146 -19.46 -29.69 -3.84
CA CYS A 146 -19.32 -29.56 -2.39
C CYS A 146 -20.20 -30.60 -1.66
N PRO A 147 -19.73 -31.17 -0.53
CA PRO A 147 -20.58 -31.99 0.32
C PRO A 147 -21.78 -31.17 0.82
N TYR A 148 -22.96 -31.79 0.91
CA TYR A 148 -24.17 -31.16 1.45
C TYR A 148 -24.16 -31.15 2.98
N ILE A 149 -23.12 -30.52 3.55
CA ILE A 149 -22.92 -30.34 4.99
C ILE A 149 -22.97 -28.85 5.31
N TYR A 150 -23.79 -28.49 6.29
CA TYR A 150 -23.82 -27.14 6.81
C TYR A 150 -22.81 -27.02 7.96
N LYS A 151 -21.64 -26.47 7.64
CA LYS A 151 -20.57 -26.13 8.59
C LYS A 151 -20.09 -24.71 8.23
N PRO A 152 -20.87 -23.68 8.58
CA PRO A 152 -20.75 -22.37 7.97
C PRO A 152 -19.40 -21.72 8.27
N VAL A 153 -18.96 -20.88 7.34
CA VAL A 153 -17.79 -20.03 7.51
C VAL A 153 -18.14 -18.60 7.17
N CYS A 154 -17.62 -17.66 7.95
CA CYS A 154 -17.74 -16.24 7.68
C CYS A 154 -16.45 -15.80 7.00
N ALA A 155 -16.58 -15.06 5.91
CA ALA A 155 -15.44 -14.49 5.23
C ALA A 155 -15.65 -13.03 4.87
N LYS A 156 -14.55 -12.28 4.82
CA LYS A 156 -14.50 -10.88 4.40
C LYS A 156 -14.16 -10.83 2.91
N LEU A 157 -15.01 -10.22 2.10
CA LEU A 157 -14.75 -9.95 0.69
C LEU A 157 -13.76 -8.80 0.54
N GLN A 158 -13.07 -8.73 -0.61
CA GLN A 158 -12.21 -7.59 -0.95
C GLN A 158 -12.96 -6.25 -0.96
N SER A 159 -14.28 -6.24 -1.18
CA SER A 159 -15.13 -5.05 -1.05
C SER A 159 -15.30 -4.57 0.40
N GLY A 160 -14.90 -5.37 1.38
CA GLY A 160 -15.13 -5.10 2.80
C GLY A 160 -16.48 -5.61 3.31
N GLU A 161 -17.31 -6.25 2.49
CA GLU A 161 -18.53 -6.92 2.94
C GLU A 161 -18.20 -8.27 3.61
N SER A 162 -18.96 -8.66 4.64
CA SER A 162 -18.86 -9.99 5.26
C SER A 162 -19.92 -10.92 4.66
N LYS A 163 -19.55 -12.14 4.31
CA LYS A 163 -20.43 -13.14 3.70
C LYS A 163 -20.31 -14.49 4.39
N THR A 164 -21.45 -15.10 4.72
CA THR A 164 -21.55 -16.48 5.20
C THR A 164 -21.57 -17.45 4.01
N PHE A 165 -20.75 -18.49 4.07
CA PHE A 165 -20.77 -19.63 3.15
C PHE A 165 -21.28 -20.87 3.90
N GLY A 166 -22.01 -21.76 3.23
CA GLY A 166 -22.59 -22.95 3.89
C GLY A 166 -21.52 -23.92 4.42
N ASN A 167 -20.36 -23.92 3.78
CA ASN A 167 -19.15 -24.60 4.23
C ASN A 167 -17.88 -24.02 3.55
N SER A 168 -16.70 -24.50 3.97
CA SER A 168 -15.41 -24.07 3.42
C SER A 168 -15.20 -24.43 1.95
N CYS A 169 -15.85 -25.50 1.45
CA CYS A 169 -15.79 -25.86 0.03
C CYS A 169 -16.49 -24.78 -0.81
N GLU A 170 -17.70 -24.36 -0.42
CA GLU A 170 -18.44 -23.31 -1.13
C GLU A 170 -17.68 -21.98 -1.17
N MET A 171 -16.98 -21.62 -0.08
CA MET A 171 -16.09 -20.46 -0.05
C MET A 171 -14.91 -20.61 -1.03
N SER A 172 -14.34 -21.81 -1.14
CA SER A 172 -13.24 -22.09 -2.07
C SER A 172 -13.70 -22.04 -3.53
N VAL A 173 -14.90 -22.56 -3.82
CA VAL A 173 -15.53 -22.42 -5.14
C VAL A 173 -15.72 -20.96 -5.50
N PHE A 174 -16.25 -20.15 -4.56
CA PHE A 174 -16.41 -18.72 -4.77
C PHE A 174 -15.08 -18.02 -5.11
N ASN A 175 -14.01 -18.31 -4.37
CA ASN A 175 -12.68 -17.73 -4.63
C ASN A 175 -12.11 -18.16 -5.99
N CYS A 176 -12.37 -19.40 -6.40
CA CYS A 176 -11.99 -19.87 -7.72
C CYS A 176 -12.74 -19.11 -8.82
N GLU A 177 -14.05 -18.93 -8.69
CA GLU A 177 -14.87 -18.23 -9.68
C GLU A 177 -14.60 -16.72 -9.72
N ASN A 178 -14.10 -16.15 -8.62
CA ASN A 178 -13.89 -14.72 -8.45
C ASN A 178 -12.43 -14.40 -8.07
N PRO A 179 -11.45 -14.64 -8.97
CA PRO A 179 -10.03 -14.44 -8.67
C PRO A 179 -9.67 -12.98 -8.34
N THR A 180 -10.50 -12.02 -8.75
CA THR A 180 -10.35 -10.58 -8.49
C THR A 180 -11.26 -10.07 -7.37
N SER A 181 -11.97 -10.94 -6.66
CA SER A 181 -12.85 -10.57 -5.54
C SER A 181 -12.87 -11.69 -4.49
N LEU A 182 -11.69 -11.98 -3.96
CA LEU A 182 -11.49 -13.09 -3.02
C LEU A 182 -12.21 -12.83 -1.69
N ALA A 183 -12.72 -13.90 -1.11
CA ALA A 183 -13.18 -14.01 0.26
C ALA A 183 -12.04 -14.55 1.15
N THR A 184 -11.77 -13.86 2.27
CA THR A 184 -10.80 -14.28 3.28
C THR A 184 -11.51 -14.74 4.53
N LEU A 185 -11.15 -15.92 5.05
CA LEU A 185 -11.80 -16.52 6.22
C LEU A 185 -11.65 -15.60 7.44
N VAL A 186 -12.77 -15.31 8.10
CA VAL A 186 -12.85 -14.55 9.36
C VAL A 186 -13.12 -15.48 10.53
N ALA A 187 -14.07 -16.41 10.38
CA ALA A 187 -14.45 -17.34 11.44
C ALA A 187 -15.04 -18.64 10.88
N GLU A 188 -14.90 -19.73 11.64
CA GLU A 188 -15.56 -21.02 11.38
C GLU A 188 -17.01 -21.06 11.92
N SER A 189 -17.75 -19.99 11.65
CA SER A 189 -19.16 -19.81 12.02
C SER A 189 -19.86 -18.94 10.99
N ALA A 190 -21.19 -18.79 11.07
CA ALA A 190 -21.88 -17.78 10.29
C ALA A 190 -21.45 -16.37 10.73
N CYS A 191 -21.55 -15.38 9.83
CA CYS A 191 -21.13 -14.01 10.10
C CYS A 191 -21.94 -13.34 11.20
N GLU A 192 -23.20 -13.71 11.35
CA GLU A 192 -24.10 -13.24 12.40
C GLU A 192 -23.66 -13.69 13.80
N ASP A 193 -22.95 -14.82 13.88
CA ASP A 193 -22.41 -15.38 15.12
C ASP A 193 -21.03 -14.84 15.48
N VAL A 194 -20.38 -14.11 14.56
CA VAL A 194 -19.10 -13.47 14.81
C VAL A 194 -19.32 -12.34 15.80
N LYS A 195 -19.04 -12.61 17.08
CA LYS A 195 -19.01 -11.58 18.11
C LYS A 195 -18.04 -10.48 17.66
N PRO A 196 -18.44 -9.19 17.73
CA PRO A 196 -17.54 -8.09 17.47
C PRO A 196 -16.26 -8.28 18.29
N ALA A 197 -15.11 -8.00 17.68
CA ALA A 197 -13.86 -7.98 18.41
C ALA A 197 -14.03 -7.10 19.67
N PRO A 198 -13.56 -7.55 20.84
CA PRO A 198 -13.71 -6.77 22.06
C PRO A 198 -13.10 -5.38 21.86
N VAL A 199 -13.85 -4.34 22.24
CA VAL A 199 -13.35 -2.96 22.22
C VAL A 199 -12.34 -2.84 23.35
N CYS A 200 -11.06 -2.82 23.00
CA CYS A 200 -9.97 -2.72 23.97
C CYS A 200 -9.66 -1.26 24.25
N ASP A 201 -9.82 -0.83 25.50
CA ASP A 201 -9.29 0.45 25.96
C ASP A 201 -7.76 0.37 26.01
N LYS A 202 -7.10 1.09 25.09
CA LYS A 202 -5.64 1.08 24.94
C LYS A 202 -4.96 2.17 25.77
N ALA A 203 -5.72 2.98 26.51
CA ALA A 203 -5.18 4.06 27.31
C ALA A 203 -4.48 3.52 28.58
N CYS A 204 -3.16 3.43 28.54
CA CYS A 204 -2.35 3.10 29.71
C CYS A 204 -1.50 4.27 30.17
N THR A 205 -1.30 4.37 31.48
CA THR A 205 -0.27 5.26 32.04
C THR A 205 1.12 4.78 31.61
N ARG A 206 2.07 5.70 31.53
CA ARG A 206 3.48 5.39 31.19
C ARG A 206 4.32 4.96 32.39
N GLU A 207 3.67 4.60 33.50
CA GLU A 207 4.37 4.11 34.68
C GLU A 207 4.99 2.74 34.39
N TYR A 208 6.26 2.57 34.76
CA TYR A 208 6.96 1.31 34.65
C TYR A 208 6.88 0.53 35.96
N LYS A 209 5.92 -0.39 36.03
CA LYS A 209 5.70 -1.35 37.13
C LYS A 209 5.55 -2.73 36.51
N PRO A 210 6.65 -3.34 36.06
CA PRO A 210 6.58 -4.47 35.15
C PRO A 210 5.91 -5.68 35.79
N VAL A 211 5.25 -6.46 34.94
CA VAL A 211 4.68 -7.77 35.31
C VAL A 211 5.17 -8.83 34.34
N CYS A 212 5.61 -9.95 34.88
CA CYS A 212 5.93 -11.13 34.09
C CYS A 212 4.66 -11.95 33.92
N ALA A 213 4.30 -12.26 32.67
CA ALA A 213 3.19 -13.14 32.39
C ALA A 213 3.59 -14.27 31.43
N LYS A 214 3.01 -15.44 31.63
CA LYS A 214 3.22 -16.62 30.80
C LYS A 214 2.10 -16.72 29.78
N LEU A 215 2.48 -16.82 28.51
CA LEU A 215 1.58 -17.02 27.38
C LEU A 215 1.06 -18.47 27.38
N GLN A 216 -0.09 -18.70 26.76
CA GLN A 216 -0.60 -20.06 26.50
C GLN A 216 0.40 -20.94 25.71
N SER A 217 1.29 -20.34 24.91
CA SER A 217 2.39 -21.04 24.23
C SER A 217 3.48 -21.56 25.16
N GLY A 218 3.50 -21.12 26.43
CA GLY A 218 4.49 -21.47 27.43
C GLY A 218 5.64 -20.47 27.59
N GLU A 219 5.76 -19.49 26.68
CA GLU A 219 6.76 -18.42 26.74
C GLU A 219 6.41 -17.38 27.83
N SER A 220 7.43 -16.85 28.51
CA SER A 220 7.28 -15.77 29.48
C SER A 220 7.59 -14.42 28.84
N LYS A 221 6.69 -13.43 29.02
CA LYS A 221 6.82 -12.08 28.47
C LYS A 221 6.64 -11.02 29.55
N THR A 222 7.54 -10.03 29.55
CA THR A 222 7.45 -8.85 30.42
C THR A 222 6.50 -7.82 29.81
N PHE A 223 5.57 -7.30 30.61
CA PHE A 223 4.70 -6.19 30.27
C PHE A 223 5.07 -4.97 31.13
N ALA A 224 5.09 -3.77 30.56
CA ALA A 224 5.55 -2.56 31.24
C ALA A 224 4.73 -2.21 32.49
N ASN A 225 3.45 -2.55 32.48
CA ASN A 225 2.56 -2.51 33.63
C ASN A 225 1.32 -3.40 33.43
N ALA A 226 0.52 -3.54 34.49
CA ALA A 226 -0.70 -4.34 34.48
C ALA A 226 -1.73 -3.86 33.44
N CYS A 227 -1.77 -2.56 33.11
CA CYS A 227 -2.65 -2.05 32.05
C CYS A 227 -2.22 -2.59 30.68
N THR A 228 -0.93 -2.53 30.36
CA THR A 228 -0.41 -3.06 29.08
C THR A 228 -0.65 -4.56 28.91
N LEU A 229 -0.62 -5.34 30.01
CA LEU A 229 -1.02 -6.74 30.00
C LEU A 229 -2.53 -6.93 29.71
N LYS A 230 -3.39 -6.11 30.31
CA LYS A 230 -4.84 -6.14 30.05
C LYS A 230 -5.17 -5.81 28.59
N VAL A 231 -4.52 -4.80 28.03
CA VAL A 231 -4.66 -4.45 26.60
C VAL A 231 -4.28 -5.64 25.73
N PHE A 232 -3.12 -6.25 26.01
CA PHE A 232 -2.67 -7.43 25.28
C PHE A 232 -3.69 -8.59 25.35
N ASN A 233 -4.20 -8.94 26.53
CA ASN A 233 -5.18 -10.01 26.69
C ASN A 233 -6.50 -9.70 25.99
N CYS A 234 -6.92 -8.42 25.98
CA CYS A 234 -8.10 -8.00 25.25
C CYS A 234 -7.93 -8.14 23.73
N GLU A 235 -6.78 -7.72 23.20
CA GLU A 235 -6.47 -7.82 21.76
C GLU A 235 -6.23 -9.27 21.31
N ASN A 236 -5.89 -10.17 22.25
CA ASN A 236 -5.53 -11.56 21.98
C ASN A 236 -6.38 -12.54 22.81
N PRO A 237 -7.72 -12.60 22.60
CA PRO A 237 -8.62 -13.38 23.44
C PRO A 237 -8.36 -14.91 23.38
N THR A 238 -7.67 -15.37 22.33
CA THR A 238 -7.30 -16.78 22.12
C THR A 238 -5.84 -17.08 22.48
N ALA A 239 -5.08 -16.10 22.96
CA ALA A 239 -3.66 -16.23 23.32
C ALA A 239 -3.36 -15.41 24.58
N LEU A 240 -4.11 -15.70 25.65
CA LEU A 240 -4.02 -14.98 26.91
C LEU A 240 -2.65 -15.18 27.58
N ALA A 241 -2.23 -14.15 28.32
CA ALA A 241 -1.07 -14.16 29.19
C ALA A 241 -1.51 -14.08 30.66
N GLU A 242 -1.03 -15.02 31.48
CA GLU A 242 -1.32 -15.11 32.91
C GLU A 242 -0.14 -14.60 33.74
N VAL A 243 -0.40 -13.76 34.74
CA VAL A 243 0.66 -13.20 35.59
C VAL A 243 1.35 -14.32 36.37
N VAL A 244 2.67 -14.40 36.23
CA VAL A 244 3.55 -15.31 36.98
C VAL A 244 4.14 -14.60 38.19
N SER A 245 4.64 -13.38 37.99
CA SER A 245 5.29 -12.61 39.05
C SER A 245 5.22 -11.10 38.79
N ASN A 246 5.31 -10.34 39.88
CA ASN A 246 5.62 -8.92 39.79
C ASN A 246 7.09 -8.74 39.43
N GLY A 247 7.40 -7.72 38.61
CA GLY A 247 8.73 -7.52 38.06
C GLY A 247 8.86 -8.02 36.62
N GLU A 248 10.04 -7.86 36.05
CA GLU A 248 10.35 -8.38 34.72
C GLU A 248 10.45 -9.91 34.76
N CYS A 249 10.13 -10.57 33.64
CA CYS A 249 10.39 -11.99 33.53
C CYS A 249 11.89 -12.27 33.70
N PRO A 250 12.26 -13.38 34.37
CA PRO A 250 13.64 -13.80 34.43
C PRO A 250 14.15 -13.94 33.00
N THR A 251 15.11 -13.11 32.60
CA THR A 251 15.92 -13.44 31.45
C THR A 251 16.62 -14.74 31.85
N THR A 252 16.48 -15.80 31.04
CA THR A 252 17.41 -16.92 31.16
C THR A 252 18.81 -16.29 31.19
N PRO A 253 19.58 -16.44 32.28
CA PRO A 253 20.84 -15.75 32.39
C PRO A 253 21.68 -16.13 31.17
N ALA A 254 22.21 -15.13 30.47
CA ALA A 254 23.25 -15.38 29.47
C ALA A 254 24.34 -16.23 30.16
N PRO A 255 24.86 -17.28 29.50
CA PRO A 255 25.86 -18.14 30.12
C PRO A 255 27.05 -17.28 30.58
N VAL A 256 27.46 -17.45 31.83
CA VAL A 256 28.63 -16.73 32.37
C VAL A 256 29.88 -17.34 31.74
N CYS A 257 30.40 -16.67 30.72
CA CYS A 257 31.57 -17.14 29.98
C CYS A 257 32.88 -16.81 30.69
N LYS A 258 33.81 -17.77 30.66
CA LYS A 258 35.17 -17.59 31.19
C LYS A 258 35.89 -16.51 30.37
N LYS A 259 36.34 -15.42 31.00
CA LYS A 259 36.99 -14.30 30.28
C LYS A 259 38.51 -14.44 30.13
N ALA A 260 39.12 -15.39 30.82
CA ALA A 260 40.57 -15.55 30.86
C ALA A 260 41.01 -16.95 30.41
N CYS A 261 41.83 -16.99 29.36
CA CYS A 261 42.53 -18.18 28.90
C CYS A 261 44.04 -18.00 29.09
N ASN A 262 44.75 -19.11 29.32
CA ASN A 262 46.21 -19.09 29.24
C ASN A 262 46.65 -18.77 27.79
N LYS A 263 47.84 -18.21 27.64
CA LYS A 263 48.42 -17.87 26.33
C LYS A 263 49.27 -19.02 25.75
N VAL A 264 49.06 -20.26 26.22
CA VAL A 264 49.73 -21.42 25.65
C VAL A 264 49.08 -21.72 24.31
N TYR A 265 49.88 -21.72 23.24
CA TYR A 265 49.42 -22.05 21.91
C TYR A 265 49.38 -23.57 21.75
N ALA A 266 48.17 -24.12 21.70
CA ALA A 266 47.88 -25.55 21.55
C ALA A 266 46.61 -25.65 20.67
N PRO A 267 46.74 -25.39 19.36
CA PRO A 267 45.63 -25.02 18.52
C PRO A 267 44.64 -26.17 18.31
N VAL A 268 43.36 -25.83 18.22
CA VAL A 268 42.29 -26.78 17.87
C VAL A 268 41.56 -26.28 16.63
N CYS A 269 41.30 -27.18 15.70
CA CYS A 269 40.44 -26.91 14.55
C CYS A 269 39.03 -27.30 14.95
N ALA A 270 38.08 -26.39 14.75
CA ALA A 270 36.68 -26.67 15.00
C ALA A 270 35.80 -26.23 13.81
N LYS A 271 34.78 -27.02 13.51
CA LYS A 271 33.80 -26.76 12.46
C LYS A 271 32.63 -26.00 13.07
N LEU A 272 32.37 -24.82 12.53
CA LEU A 272 31.24 -23.96 12.88
C LEU A 272 29.93 -24.59 12.38
N GLN A 273 28.81 -24.24 13.00
CA GLN A 273 27.48 -24.59 12.50
C GLN A 273 27.21 -24.08 11.08
N SER A 274 27.90 -23.02 10.63
CA SER A 274 27.87 -22.54 9.25
C SER A 274 28.57 -23.47 8.25
N GLY A 275 29.32 -24.48 8.73
CA GLY A 275 30.09 -25.42 7.92
C GLY A 275 31.56 -25.05 7.71
N GLU A 276 31.97 -23.83 8.08
CA GLU A 276 33.36 -23.36 7.98
C GLU A 276 34.25 -23.94 9.08
N ASN A 277 35.52 -24.22 8.76
CA ASN A 277 36.52 -24.64 9.72
C ASN A 277 37.30 -23.42 10.25
N LYS A 278 37.40 -23.31 11.58
CA LYS A 278 38.11 -22.22 12.26
C LYS A 278 39.13 -22.77 13.25
N THR A 279 40.34 -22.20 13.23
CA THR A 279 41.40 -22.51 14.21
C THR A 279 41.24 -21.63 15.45
N PHE A 280 41.29 -22.25 16.62
CA PHE A 280 41.31 -21.58 17.92
C PHE A 280 42.69 -21.77 18.57
N GLY A 281 43.21 -20.75 19.25
CA GLY A 281 44.57 -20.76 19.79
C GLY A 281 44.81 -21.83 20.87
N ASN A 282 43.75 -22.20 21.60
CA ASN A 282 43.68 -23.38 22.45
C ASN A 282 42.23 -23.77 22.78
N LYS A 283 42.05 -24.92 23.46
CA LYS A 283 40.73 -25.42 23.88
C LYS A 283 39.93 -24.42 24.72
N CYS A 284 40.59 -23.66 25.60
CA CYS A 284 39.92 -22.61 26.39
C CYS A 284 39.30 -21.54 25.47
N THR A 285 40.03 -21.05 24.46
CA THR A 285 39.47 -20.04 23.54
C THR A 285 38.29 -20.56 22.71
N LEU A 286 38.24 -21.87 22.42
CA LEU A 286 37.08 -22.51 21.79
C LEU A 286 35.88 -22.60 22.74
N GLU A 287 36.11 -22.98 24.01
CA GLU A 287 35.04 -23.04 25.03
C GLU A 287 34.41 -21.67 25.29
N VAL A 288 35.24 -20.61 25.34
CA VAL A 288 34.77 -19.23 25.46
C VAL A 288 33.92 -18.83 24.25
N PHE A 289 34.40 -19.13 23.04
CA PHE A 289 33.64 -18.87 21.82
C PHE A 289 32.27 -19.56 21.82
N ASN A 290 32.21 -20.84 22.17
CA ASN A 290 30.95 -21.60 22.23
C ASN A 290 30.00 -21.07 23.32
N CYS A 291 30.55 -20.59 24.44
CA CYS A 291 29.77 -19.97 25.49
C CYS A 291 29.18 -18.62 25.05
N GLU A 292 29.97 -17.77 24.40
CA GLU A 292 29.52 -16.45 23.92
C GLU A 292 28.58 -16.55 22.72
N ASN A 293 28.61 -17.67 21.99
CA ASN A 293 27.85 -17.89 20.76
C ASN A 293 27.04 -19.21 20.83
N PRO A 294 26.03 -19.32 21.73
CA PRO A 294 25.29 -20.57 21.94
C PRO A 294 24.48 -21.03 20.72
N THR A 295 24.19 -20.13 19.77
CA THR A 295 23.49 -20.40 18.51
C THR A 295 24.41 -20.52 17.29
N ALA A 296 25.74 -20.48 17.49
CA ALA A 296 26.75 -20.61 16.44
C ALA A 296 27.95 -21.45 16.95
N LEU A 297 27.64 -22.62 17.51
CA LEU A 297 28.63 -23.50 18.14
C LEU A 297 29.68 -24.01 17.14
N ALA A 298 30.90 -24.17 17.61
CA ALA A 298 32.01 -24.81 16.92
C ALA A 298 32.32 -26.17 17.57
N THR A 299 32.43 -27.22 16.76
CA THR A 299 32.73 -28.60 17.20
C THR A 299 34.15 -28.99 16.81
N VAL A 300 34.91 -29.58 17.73
CA VAL A 300 36.32 -29.96 17.46
C VAL A 300 36.37 -30.98 16.33
N VAL A 301 37.20 -30.69 15.32
CA VAL A 301 37.53 -31.56 14.19
C VAL A 301 38.90 -32.22 14.41
N SER A 302 39.87 -31.45 14.92
CA SER A 302 41.20 -31.97 15.24
C SER A 302 41.88 -31.17 16.35
N GLU A 303 42.81 -31.81 17.07
CA GLU A 303 43.68 -31.19 18.08
C GLU A 303 44.89 -30.46 17.47
N THR A 304 44.71 -29.96 16.25
CA THR A 304 45.71 -29.20 15.50
C THR A 304 45.02 -28.00 14.85
N ALA A 305 45.79 -27.04 14.33
CA ALA A 305 45.22 -26.00 13.47
C ALA A 305 44.51 -26.63 12.25
N CYS A 306 43.49 -25.94 11.73
CA CYS A 306 42.81 -26.36 10.51
C CYS A 306 43.79 -26.40 9.35
N LYS A 307 43.70 -27.45 8.54
CA LYS A 307 44.41 -27.53 7.26
C LYS A 307 43.61 -26.73 6.24
N ASN A 308 44.31 -25.91 5.46
CA ASN A 308 43.73 -25.25 4.28
C ASN A 308 43.23 -26.28 3.27
#